data_AF-A0A8J3W7L9-F1
#
_entry.id   AF-A0A8J3W7L9-F1
#
_cell.length_a   1.000
_cell.length_b   1.000
_cell.length_c   1.000
_cell.angle_alpha   90.00
_cell.angle_beta   90.00
_cell.angle_gamma   90.00
#
_symmetry.space_group_name_H-M   'P 1'
#
loop_
_entity.id
_entity.type
_entity.pdbx_description
1 polymer ?
#
loop_
_entity_poly.entity_id
_entity_poly.type
_entity_poly.pdbx_seq_one_letter_code
_entity_poly.pdbx_strand_id
1 'polypeptide(L)'
;MSAALSPSSNAPAPRSAPKAPSVSCVFVCHDGAGRVLLARRGAGARDEPGTWDCGAGALEYGETFEAAVAREVREEYSAEALEIETIGVRNVLRGDPVTSHWVAVVFAVKVNPGEVAIGEPHKFDELGWFTPDALPGPLHSQLPGSLELLHAHHRLRTA
;
A
#
# COMPACT_ATOMS: atom_id res chain seq x y z
N MET A 1 -4.67 67.69 13.18
CA MET A 1 -5.03 66.30 13.58
C MET A 1 -5.59 65.62 12.35
N SER A 2 -4.90 64.63 11.79
CA SER A 2 -5.42 63.84 10.67
C SER A 2 -5.04 62.39 10.93
N ALA A 3 -6.03 61.58 11.31
CA ALA A 3 -5.88 60.15 11.52
C ALA A 3 -6.32 59.44 10.24
N ALA A 4 -5.37 58.81 9.54
CA ALA A 4 -5.67 57.95 8.40
C ALA A 4 -6.27 56.63 8.92
N LEU A 5 -7.50 56.33 8.51
CA LEU A 5 -8.15 55.05 8.72
C LEU A 5 -7.54 54.01 7.76
N SER A 6 -6.87 53.00 8.29
CA SER A 6 -6.45 51.84 7.51
C SER A 6 -7.65 50.93 7.22
N PRO A 7 -7.83 50.44 5.97
CA PRO A 7 -8.92 49.52 5.68
C PRO A 7 -8.61 48.15 6.31
N SER A 8 -9.50 47.68 7.18
CA SER A 8 -9.49 46.31 7.70
C SER A 8 -9.88 45.35 6.58
N SER A 9 -8.93 44.56 6.08
CA SER A 9 -9.21 43.51 5.10
C SER A 9 -9.84 42.30 5.81
N ASN A 10 -11.17 42.28 5.90
CA ASN A 10 -11.91 41.15 6.44
C ASN A 10 -12.19 40.10 5.35
N ALA A 11 -11.17 39.75 4.56
CA ALA A 11 -11.29 38.68 3.57
C ALA A 11 -11.23 37.33 4.31
N PRO A 12 -12.22 36.43 4.14
CA PRO A 12 -12.14 35.11 4.73
C PRO A 12 -10.92 34.38 4.17
N ALA A 13 -10.15 33.75 5.05
CA ALA A 13 -9.02 32.91 4.65
C ALA A 13 -9.49 31.86 3.62
N PRO A 14 -8.68 31.53 2.61
CA PRO A 14 -9.04 30.55 1.60
C PRO A 14 -9.41 29.23 2.30
N ARG A 15 -10.61 28.71 2.02
CA ARG A 15 -11.01 27.37 2.49
C ARG A 15 -10.02 26.36 1.90
N SER A 16 -9.28 25.66 2.77
CA SER A 16 -8.47 24.52 2.34
C SER A 16 -9.38 23.52 1.61
N ALA A 17 -8.88 22.94 0.51
CA ALA A 17 -9.60 21.88 -0.19
C ALA A 17 -10.04 20.78 0.81
N PRO A 18 -11.24 20.20 0.63
CA PRO A 18 -11.71 19.15 1.53
C PRO A 18 -10.73 17.97 1.51
N LYS A 19 -10.29 17.52 2.68
CA LYS A 19 -9.53 16.27 2.84
C LYS A 19 -10.46 15.11 2.44
N ALA A 20 -10.06 14.34 1.44
CA ALA A 20 -10.76 13.14 1.00
C ALA A 20 -9.84 11.92 1.16
N PRO A 21 -10.39 10.72 1.37
CA PRO A 21 -9.60 9.50 1.35
C PRO A 21 -8.99 9.28 -0.04
N SER A 22 -7.75 8.80 -0.08
CA SER A 22 -7.13 8.30 -1.32
C SER A 22 -7.37 6.80 -1.46
N VAL A 23 -7.30 6.26 -2.68
CA VAL A 23 -7.43 4.81 -2.93
C VAL A 23 -6.05 4.22 -3.18
N SER A 24 -5.76 3.11 -2.50
CA SER A 24 -4.55 2.32 -2.72
C SER A 24 -4.93 0.89 -3.11
N CYS A 25 -4.16 0.34 -4.05
CA CYS A 25 -4.21 -1.06 -4.42
C CYS A 25 -3.04 -1.78 -3.73
N VAL A 26 -3.35 -2.54 -2.68
CA VAL A 26 -2.39 -3.31 -1.89
C VAL A 26 -2.35 -4.72 -2.43
N PHE A 27 -1.17 -5.29 -2.65
CA PHE A 27 -1.03 -6.63 -3.24
C PHE A 27 -0.11 -7.52 -2.41
N VAL A 28 -0.64 -8.67 -2.00
CA VAL A 28 0.12 -9.74 -1.35
C VAL A 28 0.48 -10.76 -2.41
N CYS A 29 1.72 -10.67 -2.90
CA CYS A 29 2.23 -11.65 -3.85
C CYS A 29 2.47 -13.00 -3.17
N HIS A 30 2.06 -14.09 -3.81
CA HIS A 30 2.28 -15.46 -3.33
C HIS A 30 2.78 -16.39 -4.44
N ASP A 31 3.44 -17.47 -4.06
CA ASP A 31 3.98 -18.46 -5.01
C ASP A 31 2.98 -19.58 -5.34
N GLY A 32 1.86 -19.64 -4.62
CA GLY A 32 0.88 -20.73 -4.73
C GLY A 32 1.31 -22.02 -4.04
N ALA A 33 2.44 -22.00 -3.31
CA ALA A 33 2.96 -23.08 -2.49
C ALA A 33 3.03 -22.69 -1.00
N GLY A 34 2.21 -21.72 -0.58
CA GLY A 34 2.05 -21.30 0.81
C GLY A 34 3.05 -20.26 1.30
N ARG A 35 3.84 -19.64 0.42
CA ARG A 35 4.71 -18.50 0.77
C ARG A 35 4.18 -17.21 0.19
N VAL A 36 4.40 -16.13 0.92
CA VAL A 36 4.16 -14.75 0.49
C VAL A 36 5.48 -14.03 0.29
N LEU A 37 5.51 -13.14 -0.70
CA LEU A 37 6.62 -12.23 -0.93
C LEU A 37 6.45 -10.99 -0.06
N LEU A 38 7.49 -10.64 0.69
CA LEU A 38 7.57 -9.39 1.43
C LEU A 38 8.81 -8.62 1.02
N ALA A 39 8.71 -7.29 1.06
CA ALA A 39 9.80 -6.36 0.80
C ALA A 39 10.20 -5.63 2.07
N ARG A 40 11.50 -5.54 2.34
CA ARG A 40 12.03 -4.71 3.41
C ARG A 40 12.09 -3.26 2.91
N ARG A 41 11.31 -2.39 3.52
CA ARG A 41 11.24 -0.95 3.20
C ARG A 41 12.60 -0.31 3.45
N GLY A 42 13.15 0.32 2.41
CA GLY A 42 14.43 1.02 2.47
C GLY A 42 14.31 2.43 3.06
N ALA A 43 15.45 3.12 3.19
CA ALA A 43 15.51 4.45 3.80
C ALA A 43 14.73 5.53 3.02
N GLY A 44 14.51 5.34 1.72
CA GLY A 44 13.71 6.23 0.86
C GLY A 44 12.20 5.96 0.90
N ALA A 45 11.74 4.96 1.66
CA ALA A 45 10.33 4.66 1.80
C ALA A 45 9.58 5.81 2.51
N ARG A 46 8.33 6.06 2.09
CA ARG A 46 7.49 7.16 2.61
C ARG A 46 7.23 7.06 4.11
N ASP A 47 7.16 5.84 4.63
CA ASP A 47 6.77 5.50 5.99
C ASP A 47 7.46 4.22 6.45
N GLU A 48 7.73 4.17 7.76
CA GLU A 48 8.25 3.00 8.47
C GLU A 48 9.45 2.28 7.79
N PRO A 49 10.54 2.98 7.43
CA PRO A 49 11.75 2.34 6.92
C PRO A 49 12.28 1.22 7.83
N GLY A 50 12.84 0.17 7.24
CA GLY A 50 13.38 -1.01 7.93
C GLY A 50 12.35 -2.08 8.27
N THR A 51 11.05 -1.81 8.06
CA THR A 51 9.98 -2.81 8.25
C THR A 51 9.73 -3.65 7.01
N TRP A 52 9.14 -4.83 7.18
CA TRP A 52 8.71 -5.70 6.09
C TRP A 52 7.23 -5.51 5.79
N ASP A 53 6.88 -5.36 4.50
CA ASP A 53 5.50 -5.22 4.04
C ASP A 53 5.26 -5.96 2.71
N CYS A 54 3.99 -6.08 2.35
CA CYS A 54 3.53 -6.36 1.00
C CYS A 54 3.62 -5.10 0.12
N GLY A 55 3.41 -5.24 -1.19
CA GLY A 55 3.51 -4.12 -2.13
C GLY A 55 2.22 -3.31 -2.17
N ALA A 56 2.32 -2.03 -2.54
CA ALA A 56 1.13 -1.17 -2.65
C ALA A 56 1.36 0.07 -3.50
N GLY A 57 0.38 0.36 -4.35
CA GLY A 57 0.34 1.57 -5.18
C GLY A 57 -0.85 2.47 -4.90
N ALA A 58 -0.78 3.71 -5.39
CA ALA A 58 -1.96 4.55 -5.52
C ALA A 58 -2.71 4.18 -6.80
N LEU A 59 -4.04 4.21 -6.76
CA LEU A 59 -4.84 4.07 -7.98
C LEU A 59 -4.72 5.35 -8.82
N GLU A 60 -4.35 5.23 -10.09
CA GLU A 60 -4.30 6.37 -11.00
C GLU A 60 -5.65 6.70 -11.61
N TYR A 61 -5.82 7.94 -12.06
CA TYR A 61 -7.08 8.39 -12.67
C TYR A 61 -7.32 7.66 -14.00
N GLY A 62 -8.47 7.00 -14.10
CA GLY A 62 -8.87 6.24 -15.29
C GLY A 62 -8.31 4.81 -15.33
N GLU A 63 -7.61 4.38 -14.29
CA GLU A 63 -7.07 3.03 -14.15
C GLU A 63 -8.08 2.09 -13.45
N THR A 64 -8.13 0.81 -13.82
CA THR A 64 -8.86 -0.22 -13.05
C THR A 64 -7.98 -0.73 -11.91
N PHE A 65 -8.56 -1.34 -10.88
CA PHE A 65 -7.75 -1.85 -9.79
C PHE A 65 -6.77 -2.95 -10.24
N GLU A 66 -7.20 -3.84 -11.13
CA GLU A 66 -6.37 -4.92 -11.66
C GLU A 66 -5.21 -4.37 -12.50
N ALA A 67 -5.45 -3.30 -13.28
CA ALA A 67 -4.40 -2.62 -14.03
C ALA A 67 -3.38 -1.97 -13.09
N ALA A 68 -3.84 -1.30 -12.03
CA ALA A 68 -2.97 -0.70 -11.02
C ALA A 68 -2.08 -1.75 -10.34
N VAL A 69 -2.67 -2.86 -9.90
CA VAL A 69 -1.91 -3.97 -9.27
C VAL A 69 -0.90 -4.56 -10.25
N ALA A 70 -1.30 -4.82 -11.50
CA ALA A 70 -0.39 -5.37 -12.51
C ALA A 70 0.76 -4.41 -12.87
N ARG A 71 0.53 -3.09 -12.83
CA ARG A 71 1.57 -2.07 -12.98
C ARG A 71 2.53 -2.08 -11.80
N GLU A 72 2.01 -1.99 -10.59
CA GLU A 72 2.83 -1.89 -9.37
C GLU A 72 3.62 -3.17 -9.10
N VAL A 73 3.08 -4.36 -9.37
CA VAL A 73 3.84 -5.62 -9.27
C VAL A 73 5.05 -5.62 -10.21
N ARG A 74 4.90 -5.06 -11.41
CA ARG A 74 6.00 -4.94 -12.37
C ARG A 74 7.02 -3.88 -11.93
N GLU A 75 6.54 -2.74 -11.46
CA GLU A 75 7.39 -1.63 -11.00
C GLU A 75 8.16 -2.00 -9.73
N GLU A 76 7.49 -2.51 -8.69
CA GLU A 76 8.08 -2.80 -7.39
C GLU A 76 8.90 -4.11 -7.40
N TYR A 77 8.40 -5.16 -8.06
CA TYR A 77 8.96 -6.53 -7.97
C TYR A 77 9.50 -7.10 -9.29
N SER A 78 9.57 -6.30 -10.36
CA SER A 78 10.06 -6.74 -11.68
C SER A 78 9.41 -8.05 -12.16
N ALA A 79 8.18 -8.32 -11.73
CA ALA A 79 7.48 -9.58 -11.96
C ALA A 79 6.17 -9.35 -12.71
N GLU A 80 5.67 -10.41 -13.36
CA GLU A 80 4.35 -10.40 -13.97
C GLU A 80 3.31 -11.09 -13.08
N ALA A 81 2.12 -10.49 -13.00
CA ALA A 81 0.99 -11.07 -12.28
C ALA A 81 0.37 -12.21 -13.11
N LEU A 82 0.44 -13.43 -12.58
CA LEU A 82 -0.11 -14.64 -13.21
C LEU A 82 -1.60 -14.82 -12.91
N GLU A 83 -2.04 -14.38 -11.73
CA GLU A 83 -3.44 -14.41 -11.27
C GLU A 83 -3.62 -13.23 -10.29
N ILE A 84 -4.72 -12.50 -10.39
CA ILE A 84 -5.06 -11.38 -9.51
C ILE A 84 -6.46 -11.64 -8.94
N GLU A 85 -6.58 -11.66 -7.62
CA GLU A 85 -7.86 -11.83 -6.92
C GLU A 85 -8.06 -10.72 -5.90
N THR A 86 -9.22 -10.07 -5.92
CA THR A 86 -9.63 -9.12 -4.87
C THR A 86 -10.02 -9.89 -3.61
N ILE A 87 -9.30 -9.68 -2.51
CA ILE A 87 -9.50 -10.42 -1.25
C ILE A 87 -10.16 -9.59 -0.15
N GLY A 88 -10.26 -8.26 -0.32
CA GLY A 88 -10.99 -7.42 0.62
C GLY A 88 -10.73 -5.92 0.47
N VAL A 89 -11.37 -5.14 1.34
CA VAL A 89 -11.21 -3.69 1.44
C VAL A 89 -11.07 -3.30 2.90
N ARG A 90 -10.15 -2.38 3.21
CA ARG A 90 -9.96 -1.85 4.57
C ARG A 90 -9.58 -0.37 4.58
N ASN A 91 -9.80 0.30 5.71
CA ASN A 91 -9.31 1.65 5.93
C ASN A 91 -7.90 1.61 6.52
N VAL A 92 -7.01 2.47 6.02
CA VAL A 92 -5.71 2.78 6.61
C VAL A 92 -5.76 4.21 7.11
N LEU A 93 -5.89 4.38 8.42
CA LEU A 93 -5.95 5.67 9.10
C LEU A 93 -4.64 5.88 9.85
N ARG A 94 -3.97 7.01 9.61
CA ARG A 94 -2.72 7.39 10.30
C ARG A 94 -2.85 8.76 10.96
N GLY A 95 -2.21 8.90 12.12
CA GLY A 95 -2.18 10.13 12.93
C GLY A 95 -3.36 10.23 13.91
N ASP A 96 -3.14 10.98 14.99
CA ASP A 96 -4.18 11.38 15.94
C ASP A 96 -4.04 12.89 16.25
N PRO A 97 -4.93 13.76 15.73
CA PRO A 97 -6.05 13.44 14.84
C PRO A 97 -5.60 12.93 13.45
N VAL A 98 -6.50 12.26 12.71
CA VAL A 98 -6.17 11.63 11.41
C VAL A 98 -5.55 12.64 10.43
N THR A 99 -4.34 12.34 9.99
CA THR A 99 -3.57 13.14 9.01
C THR A 99 -3.50 12.48 7.63
N SER A 100 -3.68 11.15 7.55
CA SER A 100 -3.73 10.39 6.30
C SER A 100 -4.82 9.31 6.36
N HIS A 101 -5.59 9.19 5.27
CA HIS A 101 -6.66 8.19 5.13
C HIS A 101 -6.58 7.57 3.74
N TRP A 102 -6.33 6.27 3.70
CA TRP A 102 -6.43 5.47 2.48
C TRP A 102 -7.56 4.43 2.58
N VAL A 103 -8.31 4.24 1.50
CA VAL A 103 -9.10 3.05 1.26
C VAL A 103 -8.19 2.06 0.52
N ALA A 104 -7.79 1.00 1.21
CA ALA A 104 -6.95 -0.05 0.66
C ALA A 104 -7.83 -1.15 0.10
N VAL A 105 -7.83 -1.31 -1.23
CA VAL A 105 -8.34 -2.51 -1.91
C VAL A 105 -7.20 -3.52 -1.94
N VAL A 106 -7.43 -4.71 -1.39
CA VAL A 106 -6.37 -5.69 -1.15
C VAL A 106 -6.52 -6.86 -2.11
N PHE A 107 -5.39 -7.28 -2.68
CA PHE A 107 -5.31 -8.32 -3.70
C PHE A 107 -4.38 -9.45 -3.25
N ALA A 108 -4.75 -10.69 -3.58
CA ALA A 108 -3.82 -11.80 -3.65
C ALA A 108 -3.32 -11.89 -5.10
N VAL A 109 -2.00 -11.96 -5.28
CA VAL A 109 -1.39 -11.99 -6.61
C VAL A 109 -0.46 -13.17 -6.73
N LYS A 110 -0.75 -14.09 -7.64
CA LYS A 110 0.18 -15.17 -7.96
C LYS A 110 1.28 -14.65 -8.86
N VAL A 111 2.54 -14.89 -8.51
CA VAL A 111 3.71 -14.52 -9.33
C VAL A 111 4.67 -15.70 -9.46
N ASN A 112 5.56 -15.67 -10.45
CA ASN A 112 6.65 -16.64 -10.57
C ASN A 112 7.82 -16.25 -9.63
N PRO A 113 8.17 -17.05 -8.61
CA PRO A 113 9.27 -16.72 -7.70
C PRO A 113 10.63 -16.59 -8.38
N GLY A 114 10.84 -17.23 -9.52
CA GLY A 114 12.09 -17.15 -10.27
C GLY A 114 12.31 -15.86 -11.05
N GLU A 115 11.28 -15.01 -11.17
CA GLU A 115 11.33 -13.75 -11.92
C GLU A 115 11.38 -12.52 -11.02
N VAL A 116 11.01 -12.66 -9.74
CA VAL A 116 10.95 -11.56 -8.79
C VAL A 116 12.33 -10.96 -8.53
N ALA A 117 12.43 -9.63 -8.65
CA ALA A 117 13.60 -8.85 -8.31
C ALA A 117 13.21 -7.45 -7.81
N ILE A 118 14.12 -6.75 -7.12
CA ILE A 118 13.85 -5.37 -6.67
C ILE A 118 13.76 -4.45 -7.91
N GLY A 119 12.56 -3.98 -8.24
CA GLY A 119 12.36 -3.02 -9.33
C GLY A 119 12.55 -1.56 -8.89
N GLU A 120 12.31 -1.27 -7.61
CA GLU A 120 12.48 0.06 -7.03
C GLU A 120 13.50 0.09 -5.87
N PRO A 121 14.80 0.07 -6.17
CA PRO A 121 15.87 0.02 -5.15
C PRO A 121 15.95 1.27 -4.27
N HIS A 122 15.20 2.33 -4.61
CA HIS A 122 15.08 3.53 -3.78
C HIS A 122 13.99 3.38 -2.70
N LYS A 123 13.05 2.43 -2.85
CA LYS A 123 11.99 2.12 -1.88
C LYS A 123 12.26 0.85 -1.08
N PHE A 124 13.00 -0.12 -1.63
CA PHE A 124 13.20 -1.44 -1.02
C PHE A 124 14.67 -1.82 -0.95
N ASP A 125 15.06 -2.37 0.20
CA ASP A 125 16.42 -2.89 0.44
C ASP A 125 16.55 -4.38 0.09
N GLU A 126 15.47 -5.14 0.28
CA GLU A 126 15.50 -6.61 0.28
C GLU A 126 14.12 -7.18 -0.07
N LEU A 127 14.11 -8.35 -0.70
CA LEU A 127 12.91 -9.16 -0.95
C LEU A 127 13.09 -10.54 -0.31
N GLY A 128 12.01 -11.11 0.21
CA GLY A 128 12.03 -12.45 0.81
C GLY A 128 10.70 -13.17 0.70
N TRP A 129 10.79 -14.49 0.56
CA TRP A 129 9.66 -15.41 0.54
C TRP A 129 9.49 -16.05 1.91
N PHE A 130 8.32 -15.86 2.52
CA PHE A 130 8.05 -16.28 3.89
C PHE A 130 6.76 -17.08 3.98
N THR A 131 6.75 -18.09 4.83
CA THR A 131 5.51 -18.76 5.23
C THR A 131 4.81 -17.93 6.32
N PRO A 132 3.48 -18.02 6.48
CA PRO A 132 2.75 -17.28 7.51
C PRO A 132 3.21 -17.54 8.95
N ASP A 133 3.82 -18.68 9.22
CA ASP A 133 4.36 -19.10 10.51
C ASP A 133 5.83 -18.67 10.75
N ALA A 134 6.51 -18.14 9.73
CA ALA A 134 7.91 -17.72 9.80
C ALA A 134 8.12 -16.35 9.14
N LEU A 135 7.29 -15.37 9.52
CA LEU A 135 7.41 -13.99 9.03
C LEU A 135 8.68 -13.31 9.57
N PRO A 136 9.27 -12.38 8.79
CA PRO A 136 10.45 -11.63 9.21
C PRO A 136 10.07 -10.56 10.26
N GLY A 137 11.05 -9.81 10.75
CA GLY A 137 10.81 -8.68 11.65
C GLY A 137 11.80 -7.53 11.43
N PRO A 138 11.40 -6.29 11.74
CA PRO A 138 10.07 -5.86 12.19
C PRO A 138 9.05 -5.80 11.04
N LEU A 139 7.75 -5.99 11.34
CA LEU A 139 6.67 -5.88 10.34
C LEU A 139 6.13 -4.46 10.25
N HIS A 140 5.72 -4.05 9.06
CA HIS A 140 5.02 -2.80 8.85
C HIS A 140 3.67 -2.81 9.57
N SER A 141 3.28 -1.67 10.15
CA SER A 141 2.07 -1.58 10.97
C SER A 141 0.78 -2.01 10.26
N GLN A 142 0.77 -1.96 8.92
CA GLN A 142 -0.41 -2.30 8.11
C GLN A 142 -0.39 -3.73 7.55
N LEU A 143 0.73 -4.44 7.60
CA LEU A 143 0.86 -5.78 7.03
C LEU A 143 -0.11 -6.81 7.67
N PRO A 144 -0.27 -6.87 9.01
CA PRO A 144 -1.12 -7.88 9.63
C PRO A 144 -2.56 -7.89 9.10
N GLY A 145 -3.13 -6.71 8.83
CA GLY A 145 -4.48 -6.59 8.28
C GLY A 145 -4.60 -7.11 6.83
N SER A 146 -3.53 -6.99 6.03
CA SER A 146 -3.50 -7.59 4.68
C SER A 146 -3.39 -9.12 4.74
N LEU A 147 -2.56 -9.65 5.64
CA LEU A 147 -2.39 -11.11 5.82
C LEU A 147 -3.65 -11.77 6.38
N GLU A 148 -4.39 -11.10 7.27
CA GLU A 148 -5.66 -11.60 7.78
C GLU A 148 -6.69 -11.81 6.66
N LEU A 149 -6.78 -10.86 5.72
CA LEU A 149 -7.64 -10.97 4.53
C LEU A 149 -7.21 -12.14 3.64
N LEU A 150 -5.90 -12.33 3.43
CA LEU A 150 -5.38 -13.47 2.66
C LEU A 150 -5.75 -14.81 3.31
N HIS A 151 -5.57 -14.93 4.63
CA HIS A 151 -5.94 -16.12 5.38
C HIS A 151 -7.45 -16.40 5.33
N ALA A 152 -8.30 -15.36 5.38
CA ALA A 152 -9.74 -15.51 5.23
C ALA A 152 -10.12 -15.99 3.82
N HIS A 153 -9.52 -15.39 2.78
CA HIS A 153 -9.73 -15.75 1.38
C HIS A 153 -9.38 -17.22 1.11
N HIS A 154 -8.21 -17.69 1.54
CA HIS A 154 -7.81 -19.07 1.35
C HIS A 154 -8.75 -20.07 2.03
N ARG A 155 -9.21 -19.77 3.26
CA ARG A 155 -10.17 -20.64 3.97
C ARG A 155 -11.48 -20.82 3.20
N LEU A 156 -11.97 -19.76 2.56
CA LEU A 156 -13.22 -19.81 1.78
C LEU A 156 -13.08 -20.62 0.48
N ARG A 157 -11.87 -20.74 -0.09
CA ARG A 157 -11.63 -21.52 -1.32
C ARG A 157 -11.41 -23.01 -1.06
N THR A 158 -11.08 -23.39 0.17
CA THR A 158 -10.83 -24.80 0.57
C THR A 158 -12.04 -25.47 1.23
N ALA A 159 -13.13 -24.73 1.46
CA ALA A 159 -14.38 -25.23 2.04
C ALA A 159 -15.35 -25.67 0.94
#